data_AF-A0A7S2KA26-F1
#
_entry.id   AF-A0A7S2KA26-F1
#
_cell.length_a   1.000
_cell.length_b   1.000
_cell.length_c   1.000
_cell.angle_alpha   90.00
_cell.angle_beta   90.00
_cell.angle_gamma   90.00
#
_symmetry.space_group_name_H-M   'P 1'
#
loop_
_entity.id
_entity.type
_entity.pdbx_description
1 polymer ?
#
loop_
_entity_poly.entity_id
_entity_poly.type
_entity_poly.pdbx_seq_one_letter_code
_entity_poly.pdbx_strand_id
1 'polypeptide(L)'
;TAPLLGAWEALASARQRGVSPVPIETLGEGSGYVHYRFVGTCLDGDADGIGVRSALEALGRYPLKLQGVRDFALVLCDGQVVGSWDRSRPPTDGLTLPRVAASLDIVVEVTARVNFGPGLAEQKGLTGRVTCGFRPQDERELLGWES
;
A
#
# COMPACT_ATOMS: atom_id res chain seq x y z
N THR A 1 11.46 -22.22 7.20
CA THR A 1 10.66 -21.68 6.08
C THR A 1 10.93 -20.20 6.02
N ALA A 2 11.41 -19.65 4.89
CA ALA A 2 11.63 -18.20 4.79
C ALA A 2 10.28 -17.47 4.66
N PRO A 3 10.06 -16.34 5.34
CA PRO A 3 8.84 -15.55 5.16
C PRO A 3 8.75 -15.03 3.73
N LEU A 4 7.54 -15.00 3.15
CA LEU A 4 7.26 -14.59 1.76
C LEU A 4 7.97 -13.28 1.39
N LEU A 5 7.91 -12.29 2.28
CA LEU A 5 8.53 -10.98 2.06
C LEU A 5 10.06 -11.06 1.90
N GLY A 6 10.70 -12.00 2.59
CA GLY A 6 12.15 -12.23 2.46
C GLY A 6 12.55 -12.96 1.18
N ALA A 7 11.60 -13.61 0.50
CA ALA A 7 11.81 -14.25 -0.80
C ALA A 7 11.34 -13.39 -1.98
N TRP A 8 10.69 -12.25 -1.72
CA TRP A 8 10.00 -11.46 -2.74
C TRP A 8 10.93 -10.98 -3.87
N GLU A 9 12.12 -10.50 -3.52
CA GLU A 9 13.14 -10.06 -4.51
C GLU A 9 13.52 -11.17 -5.51
N ALA A 10 13.40 -12.45 -5.14
CA ALA A 10 13.66 -13.57 -6.03
C ALA A 10 12.42 -14.06 -6.80
N LEU A 11 11.22 -13.70 -6.34
CA LEU A 11 9.95 -14.18 -6.89
C LEU A 11 9.26 -13.16 -7.80
N ALA A 12 9.55 -11.87 -7.63
CA ALA A 12 8.92 -10.80 -8.40
C ALA A 12 9.27 -10.90 -9.90
N SER A 13 8.25 -10.88 -10.75
CA SER A 13 8.40 -10.87 -12.22
C SER A 13 8.64 -9.47 -12.79
N ALA A 14 8.16 -8.43 -12.11
CA ALA A 14 8.29 -7.03 -12.49
C ALA A 14 8.42 -6.14 -11.24
N ARG A 15 8.97 -4.93 -11.44
CA ARG A 15 9.12 -3.91 -10.39
C ARG A 15 9.06 -2.53 -11.00
N GLN A 16 8.34 -1.61 -10.35
CA GLN A 16 8.28 -0.22 -10.75
C GLN A 16 8.35 0.72 -9.55
N ARG A 17 9.15 1.78 -9.68
CA ARG A 17 9.12 2.91 -8.73
C ARG A 17 8.29 4.05 -9.27
N GLY A 18 7.56 4.71 -8.38
CA GLY A 18 6.69 5.82 -8.72
C GLY A 18 6.38 6.71 -7.53
N VAL A 19 5.72 7.83 -7.81
CA VAL A 19 5.24 8.74 -6.76
C VAL A 19 4.09 8.10 -5.97
N SER A 20 3.25 7.29 -6.62
CA SER A 20 2.13 6.57 -6.01
C SER A 20 2.18 5.09 -6.39
N PRO A 21 1.49 4.19 -5.66
CA PRO A 21 1.33 2.80 -6.05
C PRO A 21 0.68 2.69 -7.43
N VAL A 22 1.02 1.63 -8.17
CA VAL A 22 0.41 1.37 -9.48
C VAL A 22 -0.47 0.10 -9.45
N PRO A 23 -1.53 0.06 -10.26
CA PRO A 23 -2.29 -1.18 -10.47
C PRO A 23 -1.39 -2.31 -10.99
N ILE A 24 -1.78 -3.56 -10.68
CA ILE A 24 -1.06 -4.77 -11.12
C ILE A 24 -0.90 -4.82 -12.65
N GLU A 25 -1.87 -4.29 -13.40
CA GLU A 25 -1.86 -4.29 -14.86
C GLU A 25 -0.74 -3.41 -15.44
N THR A 26 -0.35 -2.35 -14.72
CA THR A 26 0.79 -1.50 -15.10
C THR A 26 2.10 -2.28 -15.04
N LEU A 27 2.18 -3.30 -14.16
CA LEU A 27 3.32 -4.22 -14.05
C LEU A 27 3.29 -5.34 -15.10
N GLY A 28 2.26 -5.36 -15.98
CA GLY A 28 2.06 -6.41 -16.96
C GLY A 28 1.41 -7.69 -16.39
N GLU A 29 0.96 -7.65 -15.13
CA GLU A 29 0.44 -8.81 -14.42
C GLU A 29 -1.09 -8.77 -14.31
N GLY A 30 -1.71 -9.96 -14.34
CA GLY A 30 -3.18 -10.11 -14.41
C GLY A 30 -3.84 -10.64 -13.14
N SER A 31 -3.07 -11.33 -12.29
CA SER A 31 -3.54 -12.12 -11.14
C SER A 31 -2.41 -12.38 -10.14
N GLY A 32 -2.75 -12.85 -8.94
CA GLY A 32 -1.77 -13.24 -7.93
C GLY A 32 -1.60 -12.17 -6.86
N TYR A 33 -0.37 -11.87 -6.49
CA TYR A 33 -0.03 -10.92 -5.44
C TYR A 33 0.80 -9.75 -5.98
N VAL A 34 0.58 -8.56 -5.44
CA VAL A 34 1.47 -7.41 -5.63
C VAL A 34 1.96 -6.93 -4.27
N HIS A 35 3.24 -6.62 -4.18
CA HIS A 35 3.86 -6.07 -3.00
C HIS A 35 4.19 -4.61 -3.24
N TYR A 36 3.55 -3.74 -2.47
CA TYR A 36 3.83 -2.33 -2.45
C TYR A 36 4.71 -2.01 -1.25
N ARG A 37 5.91 -1.50 -1.51
CA ARG A 37 6.83 -1.05 -0.47
C ARG A 37 6.91 0.47 -0.46
N PHE A 38 6.69 1.05 0.70
CA PHE A 38 6.97 2.46 0.90
C PHE A 38 8.49 2.65 0.97
N VAL A 39 9.03 3.34 -0.04
CA VAL A 39 10.46 3.65 -0.15
C VAL A 39 10.72 5.16 -0.10
N GLY A 40 9.63 5.93 -0.04
CA GLY A 40 9.64 7.37 -0.12
C GLY A 40 10.11 8.05 1.16
N THR A 41 10.56 9.28 0.97
CA THR A 41 11.09 10.15 2.01
C THR A 41 10.29 11.44 2.18
N CYS A 42 9.14 11.57 1.51
CA CYS A 42 8.32 12.77 1.56
C CYS A 42 6.84 12.46 1.80
N LEU A 43 6.25 13.28 2.66
CA LEU A 43 4.82 13.54 2.68
C LEU A 43 4.57 14.73 1.75
N ASP A 44 3.40 14.80 1.14
CA ASP A 44 3.00 16.00 0.39
C ASP A 44 3.23 17.29 1.22
N GLY A 45 4.06 18.19 0.68
CA GLY A 45 4.40 19.47 1.32
C GLY A 45 5.64 19.48 2.22
N ASP A 46 6.32 18.34 2.46
CA ASP A 46 7.61 18.32 3.17
C ASP A 46 8.75 18.32 2.13
N ALA A 47 9.41 19.49 1.97
CA ALA A 47 10.41 19.74 0.93
C ALA A 47 11.78 19.07 1.16
N ASP A 48 12.00 18.47 2.32
CA ASP A 48 13.28 17.88 2.70
C ASP A 48 13.15 16.36 2.92
N GLY A 49 14.08 15.60 2.36
CA GLY A 49 14.11 14.13 2.39
C GLY A 49 14.22 13.55 3.80
N ILE A 50 13.08 13.35 4.45
CA ILE A 50 12.95 12.66 5.72
C ILE A 50 13.09 11.15 5.44
N GLY A 51 14.07 10.48 6.04
CA GLY A 51 14.24 9.03 5.84
C GLY A 51 12.96 8.24 6.19
N VAL A 52 12.75 7.08 5.54
CA VAL A 52 11.55 6.23 5.70
C VAL A 52 11.13 6.05 7.16
N ARG A 53 12.07 5.74 8.06
CA ARG A 53 11.79 5.57 9.50
C ARG A 53 11.17 6.82 10.12
N SER A 54 11.76 8.00 9.86
CA SER A 54 11.28 9.27 10.42
C SER A 54 9.93 9.66 9.82
N ALA A 55 9.69 9.35 8.54
CA ALA A 55 8.38 9.50 7.93
C ALA A 55 7.36 8.59 8.64
N LEU A 56 7.66 7.30 8.81
CA LEU A 56 6.77 6.35 9.49
C LEU A 56 6.50 6.71 10.95
N GLU A 57 7.47 7.29 11.66
CA GLU A 57 7.27 7.79 13.03
C GLU A 57 6.30 8.97 13.07
N ALA A 58 6.42 9.91 12.12
CA ALA A 58 5.46 11.01 11.99
C ALA A 58 4.05 10.49 11.64
N LEU A 59 3.98 9.49 10.76
CA LEU A 59 2.76 8.83 10.31
C LEU A 59 2.05 8.02 11.40
N GLY A 60 2.79 7.35 12.29
CA GLY A 60 2.24 6.48 13.35
C GLY A 60 1.37 7.18 14.40
N ARG A 61 1.13 8.48 14.24
CA ARG A 61 0.18 9.29 15.02
C ARG A 61 -1.19 9.43 14.36
N TYR A 62 -1.30 9.05 13.10
CA TYR A 62 -2.47 9.22 12.25
C TYR A 62 -2.90 7.87 11.65
N PRO A 63 -4.20 7.68 11.37
CA PRO A 63 -4.64 6.48 10.69
C PRO A 63 -4.19 6.48 9.23
N LEU A 64 -3.66 5.35 8.77
CA LEU A 64 -3.32 5.06 7.38
C LEU A 64 -4.59 4.66 6.63
N LYS A 65 -4.82 5.26 5.46
CA LYS A 65 -5.97 4.98 4.60
C LYS A 65 -5.46 4.54 3.23
N LEU A 66 -6.06 3.47 2.73
CA LEU A 66 -5.73 2.88 1.43
C LEU A 66 -6.91 3.10 0.48
N GLN A 67 -6.67 3.79 -0.63
CA GLN A 67 -7.70 4.01 -1.65
C GLN A 67 -7.55 3.02 -2.80
N GLY A 68 -8.68 2.49 -3.27
CA GLY A 68 -8.69 1.65 -4.46
C GLY A 68 -8.04 0.27 -4.30
N VAL A 69 -7.92 -0.25 -3.07
CA VAL A 69 -7.46 -1.63 -2.84
C VAL A 69 -8.43 -2.60 -3.51
N ARG A 70 -7.87 -3.54 -4.28
CA ARG A 70 -8.58 -4.62 -4.94
C ARG A 70 -7.72 -5.89 -4.97
N ASP A 71 -8.11 -6.99 -4.34
CA ASP A 71 -9.37 -7.22 -3.59
C ASP A 71 -9.17 -7.27 -2.08
N PHE A 72 -8.02 -7.78 -1.63
CA PHE A 72 -7.67 -7.87 -0.22
C PHE A 72 -6.23 -7.43 0.00
N ALA A 73 -5.97 -6.66 1.05
CA ALA A 73 -4.62 -6.24 1.40
C ALA A 73 -4.26 -6.64 2.84
N LEU A 74 -3.03 -7.09 3.02
CA LEU A 74 -2.35 -7.10 4.31
C LEU A 74 -1.42 -5.91 4.39
N VAL A 75 -1.48 -5.18 5.51
CA VAL A 75 -0.55 -4.10 5.83
C VAL A 75 0.42 -4.62 6.87
N LEU A 76 1.71 -4.48 6.59
CA LEU A 76 2.79 -4.95 7.43
C LEU A 76 3.71 -3.79 7.80
N CYS A 77 4.14 -3.78 9.06
CA CYS A 77 5.27 -2.98 9.51
C CYS A 77 6.36 -3.90 10.01
N ASP A 78 7.59 -3.69 9.56
CA ASP A 78 8.75 -4.52 9.95
C ASP A 78 8.49 -6.03 9.72
N GLY A 79 7.76 -6.35 8.65
CA GLY A 79 7.36 -7.72 8.29
C GLY A 79 6.27 -8.34 9.17
N GLN A 80 5.68 -7.60 10.12
CA GLN A 80 4.57 -8.06 10.96
C GLN A 80 3.25 -7.46 10.49
N VAL A 81 2.19 -8.27 10.41
CA VAL A 81 0.85 -7.79 10.02
C VAL A 81 0.31 -6.86 11.10
N VAL A 82 -0.01 -5.62 10.73
CA VAL A 82 -0.61 -4.60 11.61
C VAL A 82 -2.07 -4.35 11.30
N GLY A 83 -2.54 -4.80 10.13
CA GLY A 83 -3.94 -4.68 9.74
C GLY A 83 -4.21 -5.26 8.37
N SER A 84 -5.48 -5.27 7.99
CA SER A 84 -5.93 -5.71 6.69
C SER A 84 -6.98 -4.77 6.11
N TRP A 85 -7.11 -4.79 4.79
CA TRP A 85 -8.15 -4.08 4.07
C TRP A 85 -8.90 -5.08 3.20
N ASP A 86 -10.22 -5.13 3.35
CA ASP A 86 -11.10 -6.00 2.59
C ASP A 86 -12.12 -5.15 1.83
N ARG A 87 -12.28 -5.39 0.53
CA ARG A 87 -13.25 -4.71 -0.33
C ARG A 87 -14.68 -4.76 0.23
N SER A 88 -15.07 -5.89 0.83
CA SER A 88 -16.41 -6.11 1.38
C SER A 88 -16.63 -5.36 2.69
N ARG A 89 -15.56 -5.08 3.44
CA ARG A 89 -15.60 -4.44 4.74
C ARG A 89 -14.35 -3.58 4.98
N PRO A 90 -14.21 -2.46 4.27
CA PRO A 90 -13.04 -1.60 4.41
C PRO A 90 -13.04 -0.96 5.82
N PRO A 91 -11.87 -0.79 6.45
CA PRO A 91 -11.75 -0.10 7.73
C PRO A 91 -12.21 1.35 7.59
N THR A 92 -13.22 1.74 8.36
CA THR A 92 -13.85 3.08 8.28
C THR A 92 -12.92 4.19 8.77
N ASP A 93 -12.18 3.91 9.84
CA ASP A 93 -11.29 4.90 10.49
C ASP A 93 -9.82 4.79 10.01
N GLY A 94 -9.54 3.92 9.05
CA GLY A 94 -8.18 3.57 8.62
C GLY A 94 -7.46 2.59 9.56
N LEU A 95 -6.16 2.41 9.34
CA LEU A 95 -5.31 1.45 10.03
C LEU A 95 -4.28 2.18 10.90
N THR A 96 -4.09 1.76 12.15
CA THR A 96 -3.08 2.36 13.03
C THR A 96 -1.72 1.70 12.79
N LEU A 97 -0.71 2.51 12.46
CA LEU A 97 0.66 2.04 12.33
C LEU A 97 1.40 2.11 13.69
N PRO A 98 2.33 1.18 13.96
CA PRO A 98 3.23 1.31 15.11
C PRO A 98 4.07 2.59 15.00
N ARG A 99 4.23 3.31 16.11
CA ARG A 99 4.97 4.58 16.16
C ARG A 99 6.45 4.49 15.79
N VAL A 100 7.05 3.30 15.86
CA VAL A 100 8.49 3.09 15.66
C VAL A 100 8.81 2.18 14.48
N ALA A 101 7.86 2.04 13.55
CA ALA A 101 8.03 1.20 12.36
C ALA A 101 9.23 1.67 11.51
N ALA A 102 10.04 0.72 11.03
CA ALA A 102 11.16 0.97 10.14
C ALA A 102 10.81 0.72 8.66
N SER A 103 9.84 -0.14 8.39
CA SER A 103 9.26 -0.35 7.06
C SER A 103 7.73 -0.35 7.06
N LEU A 104 7.17 -0.05 5.90
CA LEU A 104 5.75 -0.21 5.59
C LEU A 104 5.64 -0.96 4.26
N ASP A 105 4.96 -2.10 4.32
CA ASP A 105 4.74 -3.01 3.21
C ASP A 105 3.23 -3.29 3.12
N ILE A 106 2.69 -3.28 1.91
CA ILE A 106 1.29 -3.62 1.64
C ILE A 106 1.29 -4.74 0.61
N VAL A 107 0.77 -5.91 0.97
CA VAL A 107 0.63 -7.03 0.05
C VAL A 107 -0.82 -7.12 -0.36
N VAL A 108 -1.11 -6.96 -1.64
CA VAL A 108 -2.45 -7.04 -2.19
C VAL A 108 -2.63 -8.35 -2.95
N GLU A 109 -3.67 -9.09 -2.62
CA GLU A 109 -4.12 -10.28 -3.33
C GLU A 109 -5.21 -9.92 -4.34
N VAL A 110 -5.04 -10.41 -5.57
CA VAL A 110 -6.01 -10.30 -6.66
C VAL A 110 -6.70 -11.65 -6.83
N THR A 111 -7.91 -11.77 -6.29
CA THR A 111 -8.63 -13.05 -6.19
C THR A 111 -9.41 -13.39 -7.46
N ALA A 112 -10.11 -12.42 -8.05
CA ALA A 112 -10.86 -12.60 -9.30
C ALA A 112 -11.20 -11.27 -10.00
N ARG A 113 -11.37 -11.32 -11.31
CA ARG A 113 -11.90 -10.20 -12.10
C ARG A 113 -13.40 -10.34 -12.30
N VAL A 114 -14.09 -9.21 -12.24
CA VAL A 114 -15.50 -9.12 -12.62
C VAL A 114 -15.63 -9.45 -14.11
N ASN A 115 -16.52 -10.37 -14.45
CA ASN A 115 -16.71 -10.88 -15.80
C ASN A 115 -18.01 -10.38 -16.47
N PHE A 116 -18.84 -9.60 -15.78
CA PHE A 116 -20.04 -8.99 -16.33
C PHE A 116 -20.47 -7.75 -15.52
N GLY A 117 -21.13 -6.80 -16.19
CA GLY A 117 -21.75 -5.64 -15.55
C GLY A 117 -20.78 -4.46 -15.30
N PRO A 118 -21.18 -3.50 -14.46
CA PRO A 118 -20.49 -2.20 -14.31
C PRO A 118 -19.04 -2.29 -13.79
N GLY A 119 -18.64 -3.40 -13.20
CA GLY A 119 -17.27 -3.63 -12.69
C GLY A 119 -16.30 -4.19 -13.73
N LEU A 120 -16.72 -4.34 -14.99
CA LEU A 120 -15.83 -4.78 -16.07
C LEU A 120 -14.63 -3.84 -16.21
N ALA A 121 -13.46 -4.44 -16.50
CA ALA A 121 -12.19 -3.75 -16.64
C ALA A 121 -11.71 -2.96 -15.39
N GLU A 122 -12.27 -3.25 -14.20
CA GLU A 122 -11.73 -2.71 -12.94
C GLU A 122 -10.26 -3.12 -12.76
N GLN A 123 -9.42 -2.13 -12.52
CA GLN A 123 -8.01 -2.32 -12.19
C GLN A 123 -7.84 -2.97 -10.82
N LYS A 124 -6.78 -3.77 -10.68
CA LYS A 124 -6.50 -4.58 -9.49
C LYS A 124 -5.22 -4.12 -8.78
N GLY A 125 -5.03 -4.55 -7.53
CA GLY A 125 -3.95 -4.07 -6.68
C GLY A 125 -4.34 -2.83 -5.89
N LEU A 126 -3.44 -1.87 -5.78
CA LEU A 126 -3.66 -0.58 -5.12
C LEU A 126 -3.73 0.52 -6.18
N THR A 127 -4.95 0.94 -6.53
CA THR A 127 -5.20 1.83 -7.69
C THR A 127 -5.29 3.30 -7.33
N GLY A 128 -5.34 3.63 -6.03
CA GLY A 128 -5.46 4.98 -5.52
C GLY A 128 -4.32 5.38 -4.59
N ARG A 129 -4.52 6.53 -3.95
CA ARG A 129 -3.55 7.11 -3.01
C ARG A 129 -3.47 6.33 -1.71
N VAL A 130 -2.31 6.43 -1.06
CA VAL A 130 -2.12 6.05 0.34
C VAL A 130 -2.00 7.34 1.13
N THR A 131 -2.90 7.54 2.08
CA THR A 131 -2.94 8.79 2.87
C THR A 131 -2.87 8.51 4.36
N CYS A 132 -2.50 9.53 5.14
CA CYS A 132 -2.61 9.53 6.59
C CYS A 132 -3.36 10.76 7.09
N GLY A 133 -4.27 10.58 8.04
CA GLY A 133 -4.97 11.72 8.65
C GLY A 133 -6.35 11.37 9.19
N PHE A 134 -6.81 12.13 10.18
CA PHE A 134 -8.12 11.89 10.79
C PHE A 134 -9.27 12.32 9.87
N ARG A 135 -9.16 13.48 9.24
CA ARG A 135 -10.20 14.07 8.41
C ARG A 135 -9.70 14.27 6.98
N PRO A 136 -10.56 14.16 5.96
CA PRO A 136 -10.15 14.29 4.55
C PRO A 136 -9.37 15.57 4.24
N GLN A 137 -9.73 16.70 4.84
CA GLN A 137 -9.01 17.98 4.64
C GLN A 137 -7.61 18.04 5.28
N ASP A 138 -7.32 17.17 6.24
CA ASP A 138 -6.06 17.11 6.98
C ASP A 138 -5.19 15.92 6.49
N GLU A 139 -5.68 15.15 5.53
CA GLU A 139 -4.98 13.97 5.01
C GLU A 139 -3.76 14.39 4.18
N ARG A 140 -2.65 13.71 4.47
CA ARG A 140 -1.40 13.82 3.71
C ARG A 140 -1.17 12.57 2.89
N GLU A 141 -0.78 12.73 1.62
CA GLU A 141 -0.40 11.62 0.77
C GLU A 141 1.02 11.14 1.08
N LEU A 142 1.18 9.81 1.15
CA LEU A 142 2.49 9.17 1.20
C LEU A 142 2.98 9.00 -0.23
N LEU A 143 4.13 9.62 -0.54
CA LEU A 143 4.71 9.60 -1.87
C LEU A 143 5.99 8.76 -1.88
N GLY A 144 6.29 8.09 -3.01
CA GLY A 144 7.48 7.27 -3.19
C GLY A 144 7.22 5.80 -2.88
N TRP A 145 6.70 5.11 -3.88
CA TRP A 145 6.33 3.72 -3.80
C TRP A 145 7.13 2.88 -4.78
N GLU A 146 7.35 1.66 -4.36
CA GLU A 146 7.82 0.58 -5.19
C GLU A 146 6.72 -0.48 -5.26
N SER A 147 6.35 -0.85 -6.47
CA SER A 147 5.31 -1.85 -6.79
C SER A 147 5.92 -3.02 -7.54
#